data_AF-A0A949VMT0-F1
#
_entry.id   AF-A0A949VMT0-F1
#
_cell.length_a   1.000
_cell.length_b   1.000
_cell.length_c   1.000
_cell.angle_alpha   90.00
_cell.angle_beta   90.00
_cell.angle_gamma   90.00
#
_symmetry.space_group_name_H-M   'P 1'
#
loop_
_entity.id
_entity.type
_entity.pdbx_description
1 polymer ?
#
loop_
_entity_poly.entity_id
_entity_poly.type
_entity_poly.pdbx_seq_one_letter_code
_entity_poly.pdbx_strand_id
1 'polypeptide(L)'
;MEAKDQVDVIKEYVRSHWSEREEEVILDLLHEFERSVARFPKGYQASSLYPGCRRAVIHPNISVVYRVSRNTIEVVTVYDNRSARSQ
;
A
#
# COMPACT_ATOMS: atom_id res chain seq x y z
N MET A 1 17.35 4.96 -6.88
CA MET A 1 16.61 3.76 -6.45
C MET A 1 15.22 3.92 -7.05
N GLU A 2 15.06 3.32 -8.23
CA GLU A 2 13.91 3.51 -9.10
C GLU A 2 12.73 2.68 -8.58
N ALA A 3 11.51 3.17 -8.77
CA ALA A 3 10.26 2.59 -8.24
C ALA A 3 10.07 1.07 -8.51
N LYS A 4 10.80 0.51 -9.48
CA LYS A 4 10.80 -0.91 -9.80
C LYS A 4 11.30 -1.79 -8.64
N ASP A 5 12.33 -1.35 -7.94
CA ASP A 5 12.94 -2.13 -6.84
C ASP A 5 11.98 -2.28 -5.65
N GLN A 6 11.13 -1.28 -5.40
CA GLN A 6 10.13 -1.33 -4.33
C GLN A 6 8.98 -2.29 -4.66
N VAL A 7 8.58 -2.38 -5.92
CA VAL A 7 7.53 -3.30 -6.37
C VAL A 7 7.99 -4.75 -6.22
N ASP A 8 9.25 -5.05 -6.55
CA ASP A 8 9.78 -6.41 -6.45
C ASP A 8 9.92 -6.86 -4.98
N VAL A 9 10.34 -5.96 -4.08
CA VAL A 9 10.35 -6.23 -2.63
C VAL A 9 8.93 -6.47 -2.09
N ILE A 10 7.94 -5.71 -2.55
CA ILE A 10 6.55 -5.93 -2.17
C ILE A 10 6.07 -7.29 -2.71
N LYS A 11 6.36 -7.64 -3.96
CA LYS A 11 6.00 -8.94 -4.54
C LYS A 11 6.62 -10.11 -3.79
N GLU A 12 7.88 -10.00 -3.37
CA GLU A 12 8.59 -11.06 -2.67
C GLU A 12 8.07 -11.22 -1.22
N TYR A 13 7.75 -10.11 -0.56
CA TYR A 13 7.02 -10.12 0.70
C TYR A 13 5.62 -10.76 0.53
N VAL A 14 4.95 -10.46 -0.58
CA VAL A 14 3.63 -10.99 -0.89
C VAL A 14 3.66 -12.51 -1.08
N ARG A 15 4.58 -13.01 -1.90
CA ARG A 15 4.75 -14.45 -2.17
C ARG A 15 5.14 -15.27 -0.95
N SER A 16 5.91 -14.70 -0.03
CA SER A 16 6.36 -15.42 1.17
C SER A 16 5.27 -15.56 2.24
N HIS A 17 4.22 -14.74 2.19
CA HIS A 17 3.15 -14.71 3.19
C HIS A 17 1.77 -15.11 2.67
N TRP A 18 1.55 -15.15 1.34
CA TRP A 18 0.25 -15.40 0.73
C TRP A 18 0.30 -16.42 -0.41
N SER A 19 -0.83 -17.09 -0.65
CA SER A 19 -0.96 -18.05 -1.77
C SER A 19 -0.94 -17.35 -3.13
N GLU A 20 -0.63 -18.07 -4.22
CA GLU A 20 -0.63 -17.54 -5.59
C GLU A 20 -1.95 -16.79 -5.95
N ARG A 21 -3.10 -17.31 -5.49
CA ARG A 21 -4.40 -16.64 -5.71
C ARG A 21 -4.53 -15.34 -4.94
N GLU A 22 -3.97 -15.28 -3.73
CA GLU A 22 -3.96 -14.06 -2.94
C GLU A 22 -2.98 -13.04 -3.51
N GLU A 23 -1.87 -13.45 -4.11
CA GLU A 23 -0.95 -12.55 -4.83
C GLU A 23 -1.67 -11.78 -5.96
N GLU A 24 -2.42 -12.49 -6.81
CA GLU A 24 -3.18 -11.85 -7.90
C GLU A 24 -4.18 -10.82 -7.39
N VAL A 25 -4.96 -11.18 -6.37
CA VAL A 25 -5.94 -10.28 -5.75
C VAL A 25 -5.26 -9.05 -5.16
N ILE A 26 -4.11 -9.20 -4.53
CA ILE A 26 -3.36 -8.08 -3.93
C ILE A 26 -2.84 -7.14 -5.00
N LEU A 27 -2.33 -7.66 -6.11
CA LEU A 27 -1.86 -6.85 -7.23
C LEU A 27 -3.00 -6.04 -7.84
N ASP A 28 -4.17 -6.64 -8.02
CA ASP A 28 -5.36 -5.94 -8.52
C ASP A 28 -5.79 -4.80 -7.58
N LEU A 29 -5.81 -5.06 -6.26
CA LEU A 29 -6.13 -4.05 -5.25
C LEU A 29 -5.12 -2.90 -5.24
N LEU A 30 -3.83 -3.19 -5.42
CA LEU A 30 -2.79 -2.16 -5.52
C LEU A 30 -2.95 -1.32 -6.78
N HIS A 31 -3.31 -1.93 -7.92
CA HIS A 31 -3.61 -1.19 -9.15
C HIS A 31 -4.85 -0.30 -9.03
N GLU A 32 -5.89 -0.75 -8.33
CA GLU A 32 -7.05 0.10 -8.02
C GLU A 32 -6.68 1.27 -7.10
N PHE A 33 -5.87 0.99 -6.08
CA PHE A 33 -5.33 2.02 -5.20
C PHE A 33 -4.54 3.06 -5.97
N GLU A 34 -3.59 2.65 -6.83
CA GLU A 34 -2.78 3.55 -7.67
C GLU A 34 -3.65 4.49 -8.51
N ARG A 35 -4.66 3.94 -9.19
CA ARG A 35 -5.61 4.72 -9.99
C ARG A 35 -6.39 5.73 -9.15
N SER A 36 -6.80 5.33 -7.95
CA SER A 36 -7.53 6.18 -7.01
C SER A 36 -6.67 7.35 -6.53
N VAL A 37 -5.45 7.06 -6.04
CA VAL A 37 -4.57 8.10 -5.49
C VAL A 37 -3.96 8.98 -6.56
N ALA A 38 -3.76 8.50 -7.79
CA ALA A 38 -3.34 9.34 -8.91
C ALA A 38 -4.38 10.44 -9.22
N ARG A 39 -5.68 10.14 -9.07
CA ARG A 39 -6.76 11.10 -9.28
C ARG A 39 -7.07 11.94 -8.05
N PHE A 40 -7.01 11.33 -6.87
CA PHE A 40 -7.34 11.97 -5.59
C PHE A 40 -6.26 11.69 -4.53
N PRO A 41 -5.08 12.32 -4.62
CA PRO A 41 -3.96 12.02 -3.73
C PRO A 41 -4.28 12.25 -2.25
N LYS A 42 -5.24 13.13 -1.93
CA LYS A 42 -5.65 13.47 -0.57
C LYS A 42 -6.98 12.80 -0.15
N GLY A 43 -7.49 11.85 -0.93
CA GLY A 43 -8.79 11.23 -0.72
C GLY A 43 -8.87 10.33 0.52
N TYR A 44 -7.75 9.73 0.93
CA TYR A 44 -7.69 8.93 2.15
C TYR A 44 -7.27 9.74 3.38
N GLN A 45 -7.69 9.31 4.56
CA GLN A 45 -7.44 10.02 5.81
C GLN A 45 -5.94 10.11 6.12
N ALA A 46 -5.53 11.24 6.70
CA ALA A 46 -4.22 11.38 7.32
C ALA A 46 -4.07 10.33 8.45
N SER A 47 -2.90 9.71 8.53
CA SER A 47 -2.59 8.76 9.59
C SER A 47 -2.21 9.50 10.87
N SER A 48 -2.82 9.13 11.99
CA SER A 48 -2.38 9.59 13.32
C SER A 48 -1.09 8.91 13.79
N LEU A 49 -0.84 7.69 13.31
CA LEU A 49 0.34 6.88 13.67
C LEU A 49 1.58 7.26 12.84
N TYR A 50 1.36 7.75 11.61
CA TYR A 50 2.43 8.12 10.68
C TYR A 50 2.27 9.58 10.25
N PRO A 51 2.88 10.53 11.00
CA PRO A 51 2.79 11.95 10.68
C PRO A 51 3.23 12.23 9.23
N GLY A 52 2.44 13.06 8.53
CA GLY A 52 2.70 13.40 7.12
C GLY A 52 2.31 12.31 6.12
N CYS A 53 1.85 11.15 6.59
CA CYS A 53 1.36 10.07 5.74
C CYS A 53 -0.17 9.96 5.80
N ARG A 54 -0.72 9.20 4.86
CA ARG A 54 -2.12 8.85 4.74
C ARG A 54 -2.25 7.34 4.76
N ARG A 55 -3.38 6.86 5.28
CA ARG A 55 -3.68 5.43 5.36
C ARG A 55 -4.88 5.11 4.48
N ALA A 56 -4.68 4.21 3.52
CA ALA A 56 -5.73 3.64 2.70
C ALA A 56 -5.98 2.20 3.15
N VAL A 57 -7.20 1.91 3.59
CA VAL A 57 -7.65 0.52 3.75
C VAL A 57 -8.20 0.10 2.40
N ILE A 58 -7.44 -0.70 1.67
CA ILE A 58 -7.78 -1.13 0.29
C ILE A 58 -8.50 -2.48 0.29
N HIS A 59 -8.36 -3.24 1.36
CA HIS A 59 -9.05 -4.51 1.61
C HIS A 59 -9.21 -4.69 3.13
N PRO A 60 -10.19 -5.47 3.64
CA PRO A 60 -10.34 -5.71 5.08
C PRO A 60 -9.04 -6.15 5.76
N ASN A 61 -8.21 -6.88 5.02
CA ASN A 61 -6.94 -7.41 5.51
C ASN A 61 -5.72 -6.60 5.07
N ILE A 62 -5.85 -5.51 4.30
CA ILE A 62 -4.69 -4.82 3.74
C ILE A 62 -4.84 -3.32 3.85
N SER A 63 -3.83 -2.71 4.45
CA SER A 63 -3.67 -1.26 4.50
C SER A 63 -2.41 -0.83 3.76
N VAL A 64 -2.49 0.31 3.10
CA VAL A 64 -1.37 1.01 2.46
C VAL A 64 -1.15 2.32 3.19
N VAL A 65 0.09 2.58 3.58
CA VAL A 65 0.51 3.89 4.07
C VAL A 65 1.31 4.57 2.98
N TYR A 66 0.91 5.78 2.63
CA TYR A 66 1.55 6.54 1.57
C TYR A 66 1.69 8.01 1.94
N ARG A 67 2.61 8.72 1.28
CA ARG A 67 2.74 10.18 1.41
C ARG A 67 2.58 10.85 0.06
N VAL A 68 2.02 12.07 0.10
CA VAL A 68 1.82 12.90 -1.09
C VAL A 68 2.89 13.99 -1.09
N SER A 69 3.74 13.95 -2.09
CA SER A 69 4.69 15.03 -2.42
C SER A 69 4.13 15.86 -3.57
N ARG A 70 4.81 16.95 -3.94
CA ARG A 70 4.29 17.89 -4.96
C ARG A 70 3.88 17.21 -6.27
N ASN A 71 4.68 16.25 -6.74
CA ASN A 71 4.48 15.58 -8.04
C ASN A 71 4.49 14.05 -7.94
N THR A 72 4.57 13.49 -6.73
CA THR A 72 4.73 12.05 -6.55
C THR A 72 3.91 11.53 -5.38
N ILE A 73 3.49 10.29 -5.50
CA ILE A 73 2.88 9.51 -4.43
C ILE A 73 3.87 8.41 -4.10
N GLU A 74 4.24 8.32 -2.84
CA GLU A 74 5.20 7.33 -2.38
C GLU A 74 4.52 6.40 -1.40
N VAL A 75 4.48 5.12 -1.76
CA VAL A 75 4.03 4.06 -0.87
C VAL A 75 5.14 3.80 0.14
N VAL A 76 4.86 4.09 1.40
CA VAL A 76 5.80 3.93 2.51
C VAL A 76 5.80 2.47 2.97
N THR A 77 4.62 1.86 3.08
CA THR A 77 4.48 0.45 3.45
C THR A 77 3.10 -0.08 3.08
N VAL A 78 3.02 -1.40 2.88
CA VAL A 78 1.80 -2.19 2.74
C VAL A 78 1.84 -3.25 3.83
N TYR A 79 0.78 -3.42 4.60
CA TYR A 79 0.76 -4.40 5.68
C TYR A 79 -0.58 -5.12 5.82
N ASP A 80 -0.52 -6.37 6.31
CA ASP A 80 -1.69 -7.20 6.63
C ASP A 80 -2.33 -6.73 7.94
N ASN A 81 -3.62 -6.42 7.91
CA ASN A 81 -4.38 -6.03 9.10
C ASN A 81 -4.69 -7.23 10.03
N ARG A 82 -4.59 -8.48 9.53
CA ARG A 82 -4.79 -9.73 10.31
C ARG A 82 -3.60 -10.04 11.19
N SER A 83 -2.41 -9.61 10.78
CA SER A 83 -1.19 -9.71 11.56
C SER A 83 -1.25 -8.66 12.66
N ALA A 84 -1.86 -9.02 13.79
CA ALA A 84 -2.07 -8.17 14.98
C ALA A 84 -0.79 -7.68 15.69
N ARG A 85 0.35 -7.60 14.97
CA ARG A 85 1.68 -7.35 15.51
C ARG A 85 2.43 -6.17 14.88
N SER A 86 1.81 -5.42 13.98
CA SER A 86 2.42 -4.22 13.38
C SER A 86 1.51 -3.00 13.54
N GLN A 87 1.40 -2.55 14.79
CA GLN A 87 1.19 -1.14 15.13
C GLN A 87 2.31 -0.70 16.08
#